data_AF-A0A1I0QNG2-F1
#
_entry.id   AF-A0A1I0QNG2-F1
#
_cell.length_a   1.000
_cell.length_b   1.000
_cell.length_c   1.000
_cell.angle_alpha   90.00
_cell.angle_beta   90.00
_cell.angle_gamma   90.00
#
_symmetry.space_group_name_H-M   'P 1'
#
loop_
_entity.id
_entity.type
_entity.pdbx_description
1 polymer ?
#
loop_
_entity_poly.entity_id
_entity_poly.type
_entity_poly.pdbx_seq_one_letter_code
_entity_poly.pdbx_strand_id
1 'polypeptide(L)' 'METHEEQTSRRQENRYRPMGELIRGVFFILFGLFAIFAEKLGFGEFRISPQMMSIVGAVLIAYGLFRVYNGIRKLFFNRN' A
#
# COMPACT_ATOMS: atom_id res chain seq x y z
N MET A 1 20.01 5.99 34.22
CA MET A 1 19.61 4.58 33.97
C MET A 1 18.49 4.65 32.95
N GLU A 2 18.82 4.53 31.66
CA GLU A 2 17.81 4.43 30.61
C GLU A 2 17.08 3.09 30.79
N THR A 3 15.80 3.16 31.12
CA THR A 3 14.96 2.02 31.44
C THR A 3 14.73 1.19 30.19
N HIS A 4 14.78 -0.15 30.34
CA HIS A 4 14.52 -1.16 29.31
C HIS A 4 13.25 -0.93 28.46
N GLU A 5 12.32 -0.09 28.92
CA GLU A 5 11.13 0.33 28.18
C GLU A 5 11.46 1.10 26.89
N GLU A 6 12.42 2.04 26.89
CA GLU A 6 12.75 2.83 25.68
C GLU A 6 13.36 1.98 24.56
N GLN A 7 14.17 0.98 24.90
CA GLN A 7 14.77 0.08 23.90
C GLN A 7 13.71 -0.80 23.22
N THR A 8 12.66 -1.19 23.95
CA THR A 8 11.56 -2.01 23.42
C THR A 8 10.66 -1.18 22.50
N SER A 9 10.35 0.07 22.89
CA SER A 9 9.58 1.01 22.07
C SER A 9 10.27 1.38 20.75
N ARG A 10 11.58 1.66 20.77
CA ARG A 10 12.36 1.93 19.55
C ARG A 10 12.43 0.72 18.60
N ARG A 11 12.49 -0.51 19.14
CA ARG A 11 12.44 -1.75 18.34
C ARG A 11 11.06 -1.99 17.72
N GLN A 12 9.98 -1.65 18.42
CA GLN A 12 8.62 -1.70 17.85
C GLN A 12 8.41 -0.62 16.79
N GLU A 13 8.84 0.62 17.03
CA GLU A 13 8.70 1.74 16.08
C GLU A 13 9.38 1.45 14.73
N ASN A 14 10.58 0.85 14.76
CA ASN A 14 11.27 0.42 13.54
C ASN A 14 10.56 -0.71 12.79
N ARG A 15 9.74 -1.53 13.46
CA ARG A 15 8.96 -2.60 12.84
C ARG A 15 7.60 -2.12 12.32
N TYR A 16 7.02 -1.07 12.91
CA TYR A 16 5.75 -0.48 12.48
C TYR A 16 5.85 0.33 11.18
N ARG A 17 6.96 1.05 10.97
CA ARG A 17 7.20 1.82 9.74
C ARG A 17 7.06 1.01 8.43
N PRO A 18 7.75 -0.14 8.27
CA PRO A 18 7.63 -0.93 7.05
C PRO A 18 6.25 -1.59 6.89
N MET A 19 5.58 -1.94 7.99
CA MET A 19 4.24 -2.53 7.92
C MET A 19 3.18 -1.53 7.45
N GLY A 20 3.31 -0.26 7.85
CA GLY A 20 2.45 0.82 7.34
C GLY A 20 2.62 1.09 5.85
N GLU A 21 3.85 0.97 5.30
CA GLU A 21 4.09 1.08 3.86
C GLU A 21 3.44 -0.07 3.08
N LEU A 22 3.51 -1.28 3.62
CA LEU A 22 2.95 -2.50 3.03
C LEU A 22 1.42 -2.43 2.97
N ILE A 23 0.77 -2.07 4.09
CA ILE A 23 -0.68 -1.90 4.19
C ILE A 23 -1.17 -0.83 3.21
N ARG A 24 -0.50 0.34 3.17
CA ARG A 24 -0.84 1.40 2.20
C ARG A 24 -0.69 0.91 0.76
N GLY A 25 0.37 0.17 0.45
CA GLY A 25 0.58 -0.44 -0.87
C GLY A 25 -0.56 -1.36 -1.29
N VAL A 26 -1.03 -2.22 -0.38
CA VAL A 26 -2.20 -3.09 -0.63
C VAL A 26 -3.46 -2.27 -0.89
N PHE A 27 -3.73 -1.22 -0.09
CA PHE A 27 -4.87 -0.33 -0.34
C PHE A 27 -4.80 0.36 -1.70
N PHE A 28 -3.63 0.83 -2.12
CA PHE A 28 -3.44 1.41 -3.45
C PHE A 28 -3.77 0.42 -4.58
N ILE A 29 -3.36 -0.84 -4.43
CA ILE A 29 -3.70 -1.90 -5.39
C ILE A 29 -5.21 -2.14 -5.41
N LEU A 30 -5.86 -2.27 -4.25
CA LEU A 30 -7.30 -2.50 -4.15
C LEU A 30 -8.11 -1.34 -4.77
N PHE A 31 -7.73 -0.09 -4.49
CA PHE A 31 -8.37 1.08 -5.10
C PHE A 31 -8.15 1.15 -6.61
N GLY A 32 -6.96 0.79 -7.09
CA GLY A 32 -6.68 0.76 -8.52
C GLY A 32 -7.46 -0.34 -9.25
N LEU A 33 -7.59 -1.52 -8.64
CA LEU A 33 -8.47 -2.58 -9.13
C LEU A 33 -9.93 -2.12 -9.13
N PHE A 34 -10.39 -1.51 -8.04
CA PHE A 34 -11.73 -0.95 -7.98
C PHE A 34 -11.95 0.07 -9.11
N ALA A 35 -11.04 1.00 -9.35
CA ALA A 35 -11.16 1.99 -10.42
C ALA A 35 -11.26 1.35 -11.83
N ILE A 36 -10.56 0.24 -12.08
CA ILE A 36 -10.61 -0.48 -13.37
C ILE A 36 -11.88 -1.32 -13.52
N PHE A 37 -12.32 -1.96 -12.44
CA PHE A 37 -13.40 -2.95 -12.49
C PHE A 37 -14.76 -2.41 -12.06
N ALA A 38 -14.86 -1.23 -11.46
CA ALA A 38 -16.12 -0.71 -10.94
C ALA A 38 -17.17 -0.49 -12.03
N GLU A 39 -16.75 -0.07 -13.22
CA GLU A 39 -17.63 0.04 -14.39
C GLU A 39 -18.09 -1.34 -14.87
N LYS A 40 -17.18 -2.32 -14.96
CA LYS A 40 -17.52 -3.70 -15.37
C LYS A 40 -18.42 -4.43 -14.38
N LEU A 41 -18.32 -4.08 -13.10
CA LEU A 41 -19.11 -4.66 -12.01
C LEU A 41 -20.46 -3.95 -11.82
N GLY A 42 -20.75 -2.90 -12.61
CA GLY A 42 -22.01 -2.17 -12.55
C GLY A 42 -22.18 -1.37 -11.24
N PHE A 43 -21.08 -1.02 -10.56
CA PHE A 43 -21.13 -0.29 -9.29
C PHE A 43 -21.50 1.20 -9.43
N GLY A 44 -21.69 1.69 -10.65
CA GLY A 44 -22.27 3.00 -10.93
C GLY A 44 -21.72 3.66 -12.20
N GLU A 45 -22.47 4.60 -12.76
CA GLU A 45 -21.99 5.48 -13.81
C GLU A 45 -21.14 6.59 -13.19
N PHE A 46 -19.83 6.43 -13.26
CA PHE A 46 -18.92 7.48 -12.82
C PHE A 46 -18.97 8.65 -13.80
N ARG A 47 -18.97 9.88 -13.27
CA ARG A 47 -18.91 11.10 -14.09
C ARG A 47 -17.55 11.30 -14.80
N ILE A 48 -16.59 10.40 -14.55
CA ILE A 48 -15.23 10.41 -15.10
C ILE A 48 -15.20 9.41 -16.26
N SER A 49 -14.49 9.74 -17.35
CA SER A 49 -14.43 8.84 -18.50
C SER A 49 -13.81 7.48 -18.11
N PRO A 50 -14.32 6.36 -18.67
CA PRO A 50 -13.77 5.01 -18.49
C PRO A 50 -12.26 4.93 -18.71
N GLN A 51 -11.78 5.62 -19.75
CA GLN A 51 -10.36 5.66 -20.09
C GLN A 51 -9.53 6.33 -18.99
N MET A 52 -10.02 7.44 -18.42
CA MET A 52 -9.32 8.11 -17.33
C MET A 52 -9.33 7.29 -16.04
N MET A 53 -10.45 6.64 -15.71
CA MET A 53 -10.50 5.72 -14.57
C MET A 53 -9.51 4.56 -14.72
N SER A 54 -9.40 3.99 -15.92
CA SER A 54 -8.46 2.92 -16.22
C SER A 54 -7.00 3.37 -16.07
N ILE A 55 -6.64 4.56 -16.58
CA ILE A 55 -5.29 5.13 -16.42
C ILE A 55 -4.98 5.36 -14.94
N VAL A 56 -5.89 5.99 -14.20
CA VAL A 56 -5.73 6.22 -12.76
C VAL A 56 -5.57 4.90 -12.01
N GLY A 57 -6.41 3.92 -12.32
CA GLY A 57 -6.34 2.59 -11.72
C GLY A 57 -5.02 1.89 -12.01
N ALA A 58 -4.52 1.94 -13.24
CA ALA A 58 -3.23 1.37 -13.62
C ALA A 58 -2.07 2.04 -12.86
N VAL A 59 -2.09 3.37 -12.72
CA VAL A 59 -1.07 4.11 -11.95
C VAL A 59 -1.12 3.76 -10.46
N LEU A 60 -2.32 3.65 -9.87
CA LEU A 60 -2.49 3.26 -8.47
C LEU A 60 -1.97 1.84 -8.22
N ILE A 61 -2.25 0.89 -9.13
CA ILE A 61 -1.73 -0.48 -9.04
C ILE A 61 -0.21 -0.49 -9.14
N ALA A 62 0.38 0.18 -10.14
CA ALA A 62 1.83 0.24 -10.32
C ALA A 62 2.53 0.84 -9.08
N TYR A 63 2.00 1.93 -8.53
CA TYR A 63 2.51 2.56 -7.33
C TYR A 63 2.35 1.68 -6.08
N GLY A 64 1.18 1.04 -5.94
CA GLY A 64 0.90 0.11 -4.86
C GLY A 64 1.84 -1.09 -4.88
N LEU A 65 2.10 -1.68 -6.06
CA LEU A 65 3.08 -2.76 -6.24
C LEU A 65 4.49 -2.34 -5.84
N PHE A 66 4.93 -1.15 -6.25
CA PHE A 66 6.23 -0.61 -5.84
C PHE A 66 6.34 -0.48 -4.31
N ARG A 67 5.27 0.00 -3.66
CA ARG A 67 5.20 0.11 -2.19
C ARG A 67 5.20 -1.26 -1.50
N VAL A 68 4.44 -2.23 -2.01
CA VAL A 68 4.40 -3.59 -1.46
C VAL A 68 5.77 -4.25 -1.61
N TYR A 69 6.41 -4.16 -2.78
CA TYR A 69 7.75 -4.70 -3.01
C TYR A 69 8.79 -4.10 -2.05
N ASN A 70 8.78 -2.77 -1.88
CA ASN A 70 9.67 -2.11 -0.93
C ASN A 70 9.36 -2.49 0.53
N GLY A 71 8.09 -2.59 0.89
CA GLY A 71 7.65 -3.02 2.22
C GLY A 71 8.13 -4.44 2.52
N ILE A 72 7.92 -5.39 1.59
CA ILE A 72 8.39 -6.78 1.71
C ILE A 72 9.91 -6.82 1.80
N ARG A 73 10.65 -6.12 0.93
CA ARG A 73 12.11 -6.04 1.03
C ARG A 73 12.56 -5.54 2.40
N LYS A 74 12.00 -4.43 2.89
CA LYS A 74 12.37 -3.89 4.21
C LYS A 74 11.99 -4.83 5.36
N LEU A 75 10.88 -5.57 5.26
CA LEU A 75 10.43 -6.46 6.33
C LEU A 75 11.25 -7.77 6.40
N PHE A 76 11.62 -8.33 5.25
CA PHE A 76 12.27 -9.64 5.15
C PHE A 76 13.80 -9.57 5.00
N PHE A 77 14.36 -8.58 4.29
CA PHE A 77 15.81 -8.44 4.14
C PHE A 77 16.48 -7.67 5.28
N ASN A 78 15.76 -6.89 6.09
CA ASN A 78 16.32 -6.20 7.26
C ASN A 78 16.37 -7.09 8.52
N ARG A 79 16.36 -8.42 8.33
CA ARG A 79 16.33 -9.41 9.40
C ARG A 79 17.52 -10.38 9.38
N ASN A 80 18.53 -10.08 8.56
CA ASN A 80 19.82 -10.77 8.50
C ASN A 80 20.96 -9.77 8.70
#